data_AF-A2DZI9-F1
#
_entry.id   AF-A2DZI9-F1
#
_cell.length_a   1.000
_cell.length_b   1.000
_cell.length_c   1.000
_cell.angle_alpha   90.00
_cell.angle_beta   90.00
_cell.angle_gamma   90.00
#
_symmetry.space_group_name_H-M   'P 1'
#
loop_
_entity.id
_entity.type
_entity.pdbx_description
1 polymer ?
#
loop_
_entity_poly.entity_id
_entity_poly.type
_entity_poly.pdbx_seq_one_letter_code
_entity_poly.pdbx_strand_id
1 'polypeptide(L)'
;MEGTYSTLTEVILAVFQHEQTSLLSLDKICEQVNSPDLRLDNGKGVPVPCTSISRRRISSILSSSEFFIRAGPPRSCIWALRPQNPLFLSNGALASAIEQTLTEHGPLQTEDFVTLTGLSGSNESVFSHFFLSHPDEYSMDKDNRWWFANQPQPIRQQFENVVVAIVHALHALGQESSIEEIHWYLCLATTDGNKRISRRKISRELSRRTDLFQHISRAKYSLLQPQQNQFPRKVIPEPIISKVFEPAPLTMDFQYDFPQCETPPCVNNDIFDANDFFGLSFSCNFD
;
A
#
# COMPACT_ATOMS: atom_id res chain seq x y z
N MET A 1 33.66 -21.73 -15.24
CA MET A 1 32.34 -22.16 -15.74
C MET A 1 32.31 -21.87 -17.23
N GLU A 2 32.12 -22.88 -18.09
CA GLU A 2 32.17 -22.72 -19.55
C GLU A 2 30.89 -23.30 -20.15
N GLY A 3 30.22 -22.57 -21.04
CA GLY A 3 28.98 -23.05 -21.63
C GLY A 3 28.21 -21.99 -22.42
N THR A 4 27.42 -22.48 -23.37
CA THR A 4 26.40 -21.67 -24.07
C THR A 4 25.04 -22.05 -23.50
N TYR A 5 24.29 -21.05 -23.03
CA TYR A 5 22.98 -21.23 -22.40
C TYR A 5 21.89 -20.57 -23.25
N SER A 6 20.68 -21.11 -23.20
CA SER A 6 19.56 -20.59 -23.98
C SER A 6 18.88 -19.39 -23.28
N THR A 7 18.96 -19.33 -21.95
CA THR A 7 18.38 -18.23 -21.17
C THR A 7 19.28 -17.78 -20.04
N LEU A 8 19.11 -16.52 -19.63
CA LEU A 8 19.85 -15.96 -18.48
C LEU A 8 19.47 -16.67 -17.16
N THR A 9 18.26 -17.21 -17.06
CA THR A 9 17.84 -18.04 -15.93
C THR A 9 18.71 -19.29 -15.80
N GLU A 10 18.99 -19.98 -16.91
CA GLU A 10 19.87 -21.15 -16.92
C GLU A 10 21.31 -20.79 -16.56
N VAL A 11 21.82 -19.65 -17.05
CA VAL A 11 23.15 -19.15 -16.66
C VAL A 11 23.20 -18.96 -15.14
N ILE A 12 22.22 -18.27 -14.56
CA ILE A 12 22.19 -18.03 -13.11
C ILE A 12 22.07 -19.36 -12.34
N LEU A 13 21.22 -20.29 -12.79
CA LEU A 13 21.12 -21.63 -12.19
C LEU A 13 22.47 -22.37 -12.22
N ALA A 14 23.18 -22.31 -13.34
CA ALA A 14 24.49 -22.91 -13.47
C ALA A 14 25.53 -22.25 -12.56
N VAL A 15 25.40 -20.95 -12.25
CA VAL A 15 26.25 -20.28 -11.24
C VAL A 15 26.03 -20.88 -9.85
N PHE A 16 24.78 -21.09 -9.42
CA PHE A 16 24.51 -21.76 -8.13
C PHE A 16 25.06 -23.19 -8.09
N GLN A 17 24.95 -23.92 -9.21
CA GLN A 17 25.51 -25.28 -9.32
C GLN A 17 27.05 -25.27 -9.28
N HIS A 18 27.69 -24.32 -9.98
CA HIS A 18 29.14 -24.20 -10.03
C HIS A 18 29.73 -23.88 -8.65
N GLU A 19 29.09 -22.98 -7.91
CA GLU A 19 29.45 -22.61 -6.54
C GLU A 19 29.02 -23.66 -5.49
N GLN A 20 28.33 -24.73 -5.92
CA GLN A 20 27.83 -25.82 -5.05
C GLN A 20 27.04 -25.31 -3.83
N THR A 21 26.25 -24.25 -4.02
CA THR A 21 25.46 -23.63 -2.95
C THR A 21 24.07 -23.31 -3.44
N SER A 22 23.10 -23.37 -2.54
CA SER A 22 21.74 -22.90 -2.79
C SER A 22 21.56 -21.42 -2.46
N LEU A 23 22.60 -20.73 -1.99
CA LEU A 23 22.55 -19.35 -1.49
C LEU A 23 23.77 -18.54 -1.95
N LEU A 24 23.52 -17.40 -2.60
CA LEU A 24 24.54 -16.50 -3.15
C LEU A 24 24.17 -15.02 -2.99
N SER A 25 25.17 -14.14 -2.87
CA SER A 25 24.96 -12.70 -2.98
C SER A 25 24.83 -12.26 -4.44
N LEU A 26 24.11 -11.16 -4.67
CA LEU A 26 23.99 -10.56 -6.00
C LEU A 26 25.37 -10.22 -6.59
N ASP A 27 26.29 -9.74 -5.75
CA ASP A 27 27.67 -9.45 -6.17
C ASP A 27 28.37 -10.70 -6.70
N LYS A 28 28.25 -11.82 -5.99
CA LYS A 28 28.84 -13.09 -6.40
C LYS A 28 28.21 -13.64 -7.68
N ILE A 29 26.88 -13.51 -7.82
CA ILE A 29 26.18 -13.88 -9.05
C ILE A 29 26.69 -13.03 -10.23
N CYS A 30 26.81 -11.72 -10.07
CA CYS A 30 27.32 -10.84 -11.12
C CYS A 30 28.78 -11.14 -11.48
N GLU A 31 29.63 -11.42 -10.50
CA GLU A 31 31.03 -11.82 -10.73
C GLU A 31 31.10 -13.07 -11.61
N GLN A 32 30.34 -14.11 -11.26
CA GLN A 32 30.36 -15.38 -12.00
C GLN A 32 29.72 -15.27 -13.39
N VAL A 33 28.62 -14.54 -13.53
CA VAL A 33 27.97 -14.29 -14.84
C VAL A 33 28.89 -13.51 -15.78
N ASN A 34 29.75 -12.64 -15.24
CA ASN A 34 30.75 -11.88 -16.01
C ASN A 34 31.98 -12.71 -16.40
N SER A 35 31.97 -14.03 -16.23
CA SER A 35 33.04 -14.89 -16.72
C SER A 35 33.14 -14.82 -18.26
N PRO A 36 34.35 -14.72 -18.83
CA PRO A 36 34.55 -14.53 -20.27
C PRO A 36 34.08 -15.72 -21.12
N ASP A 37 33.96 -16.91 -20.52
CA ASP A 37 33.64 -18.16 -21.20
C ASP A 37 32.13 -18.48 -21.23
N LEU A 38 31.31 -17.60 -20.66
CA LEU A 38 29.85 -17.75 -20.64
C LEU A 38 29.21 -17.01 -21.80
N ARG A 39 28.36 -17.73 -22.55
CA ARG A 39 27.67 -17.18 -23.71
C ARG A 39 26.18 -17.46 -23.65
N LEU A 40 25.38 -16.51 -24.14
CA LEU A 40 23.94 -16.60 -24.28
C LEU A 40 23.55 -16.73 -25.74
N ASP A 41 22.78 -17.77 -26.05
CA ASP A 41 22.17 -17.94 -27.36
C ASP A 41 20.83 -17.18 -27.42
N ASN A 42 20.77 -16.13 -28.24
CA ASN A 42 19.57 -15.32 -28.42
C ASN A 42 18.70 -15.80 -29.61
N GLY A 43 18.96 -16.99 -30.17
CA GLY A 43 18.17 -17.60 -31.24
C GLY A 43 18.19 -16.86 -32.59
N LYS A 44 18.95 -15.76 -32.70
CA LYS A 44 19.04 -14.90 -33.89
C LYS A 44 20.48 -14.74 -34.43
N GLY A 45 21.44 -15.56 -33.99
CA GLY A 45 22.81 -15.51 -34.50
C GLY A 45 23.89 -15.83 -33.46
N VAL A 46 25.04 -15.15 -33.57
CA VAL A 46 26.25 -15.39 -32.77
C VAL A 46 25.94 -15.26 -31.27
N PRO A 47 26.34 -16.23 -30.44
CA PRO A 47 26.14 -16.18 -29.00
C PRO A 47 26.78 -14.92 -28.39
N VAL A 48 26.00 -14.22 -27.56
CA VAL A 48 26.43 -12.97 -26.90
C VAL A 48 27.17 -13.32 -25.62
N PRO A 49 28.35 -12.72 -25.34
CA PRO A 49 29.05 -12.96 -24.09
C PRO A 49 28.26 -12.44 -22.89
N CYS A 50 28.24 -13.21 -21.80
CA CYS A 50 27.48 -12.83 -20.61
C CYS A 50 28.03 -11.58 -19.90
N THR A 51 29.26 -11.17 -20.22
CA THR A 51 29.88 -9.90 -19.77
C THR A 51 29.10 -8.65 -20.19
N SER A 52 28.27 -8.71 -21.25
CA SER A 52 27.45 -7.57 -21.67
C SER A 52 26.15 -7.43 -20.86
N ILE A 53 25.86 -8.36 -19.95
CA ILE A 53 24.62 -8.36 -19.17
C ILE A 53 24.77 -7.41 -17.98
N SER A 54 23.90 -6.40 -17.92
CA SER A 54 23.91 -5.46 -16.79
C SER A 54 23.47 -6.11 -15.48
N ARG A 55 24.02 -5.63 -14.36
CA ARG A 55 23.57 -5.98 -13.00
C ARG A 55 22.06 -5.77 -12.82
N ARG A 56 21.50 -4.70 -13.40
CA ARG A 56 20.06 -4.41 -13.37
C ARG A 56 19.26 -5.52 -14.03
N ARG A 57 19.73 -6.07 -15.14
CA ARG A 57 19.08 -7.18 -15.84
C ARG A 57 19.14 -8.48 -15.02
N ILE A 58 20.28 -8.79 -14.41
CA ILE A 58 20.44 -9.94 -13.51
C ILE A 58 19.46 -9.83 -12.33
N SER A 59 19.44 -8.68 -11.66
CA SER A 59 18.52 -8.40 -10.55
C SER A 59 17.05 -8.50 -10.97
N SER A 60 16.71 -8.05 -12.18
CA SER A 60 15.36 -8.18 -12.73
C SER A 60 14.96 -9.64 -12.89
N ILE A 61 15.83 -10.49 -13.47
CA ILE A 61 15.54 -11.92 -13.63
C ILE A 61 15.42 -12.62 -12.28
N LEU A 62 16.31 -12.33 -11.33
CA LEU A 62 16.24 -12.88 -9.98
C LEU A 62 14.90 -12.54 -9.29
N SER A 63 14.37 -11.34 -9.54
CA SER A 63 13.11 -10.90 -8.94
C SER A 63 11.87 -11.43 -9.67
N SER A 64 11.95 -11.63 -10.99
CA SER A 64 10.80 -12.03 -11.82
C SER A 64 10.70 -13.54 -12.04
N SER A 65 11.80 -14.28 -11.85
CA SER A 65 11.84 -15.72 -12.07
C SER A 65 11.32 -16.48 -10.85
N GLU A 66 10.63 -17.58 -11.10
CA GLU A 66 10.14 -18.48 -10.05
C GLU A 66 11.24 -19.33 -9.41
N PHE A 67 12.42 -19.43 -10.02
CA PHE A 67 13.51 -20.27 -9.52
C PHE A 67 14.32 -19.64 -8.39
N PHE A 68 14.11 -18.34 -8.11
CA PHE A 68 14.91 -17.61 -7.14
C PHE A 68 14.01 -16.95 -6.08
N ILE A 69 14.50 -16.95 -4.85
CA ILE A 69 13.88 -16.23 -3.73
C ILE A 69 14.91 -15.33 -3.09
N ARG A 70 14.50 -14.15 -2.63
CA ARG A 70 15.39 -13.30 -1.84
C ARG A 70 15.56 -13.92 -0.47
N ALA A 71 16.80 -14.11 -0.05
CA ALA A 71 17.16 -14.65 1.25
C ALA A 71 17.81 -13.56 2.11
N GLY A 72 17.65 -13.67 3.43
CA GLY A 72 18.26 -12.77 4.40
C GLY A 72 17.45 -11.52 4.78
N PRO A 73 18.01 -10.68 5.67
CA PRO A 73 17.32 -9.52 6.22
C PRO A 73 16.91 -8.48 5.16
N PRO A 74 15.94 -7.59 5.46
CA PRO A 74 15.68 -6.43 4.63
C PRO A 74 16.99 -5.66 4.41
N ARG A 75 17.35 -5.41 3.13
CA ARG A 75 18.61 -4.81 2.62
C ARG A 75 19.74 -5.78 2.29
N SER A 76 19.71 -7.06 2.67
CA SER A 76 20.68 -8.02 2.12
C SER A 76 20.35 -8.33 0.67
N CYS A 77 21.35 -8.28 -0.20
CA CYS A 77 21.23 -8.68 -1.61
C CYS A 77 21.60 -10.15 -1.77
N ILE A 78 20.97 -11.02 -0.97
CA ILE A 78 21.22 -12.47 -0.98
C ILE A 78 20.02 -13.14 -1.64
N TRP A 79 20.31 -14.14 -2.45
CA TRP A 79 19.37 -14.91 -3.25
C TRP A 79 19.58 -16.38 -3.00
N ALA A 80 18.49 -17.14 -2.97
CA ALA A 80 18.53 -18.58 -2.86
C ALA A 80 17.75 -19.24 -3.99
N LEU A 81 18.13 -20.48 -4.32
CA LEU A 81 17.34 -21.33 -5.20
C LEU A 81 16.01 -21.64 -4.51
N ARG A 82 14.90 -21.39 -5.20
CA ARG A 82 13.60 -21.88 -4.77
C ARG A 82 13.63 -23.41 -4.83
N PRO A 83 13.27 -24.13 -3.75
CA PRO A 83 13.07 -25.57 -3.85
C PRO A 83 12.05 -25.83 -4.97
N GLN A 84 12.36 -26.70 -5.93
CA GLN A 84 11.41 -27.14 -6.95
C GLN A 84 10.33 -28.00 -6.29
N ASN A 85 9.41 -27.33 -5.60
CA ASN A 85 8.17 -27.91 -5.13
C ASN A 85 7.05 -27.01 -5.68
N PRO A 86 6.31 -27.46 -6.71
CA PRO A 86 5.20 -26.70 -7.27
C PRO A 86 4.05 -26.47 -6.28
N LEU A 87 4.09 -27.14 -5.11
CA LEU A 87 3.17 -26.95 -3.99
C LEU A 87 3.72 -25.96 -2.94
N PHE A 88 4.91 -25.40 -3.14
CA PHE A 88 5.50 -24.44 -2.20
C PHE A 88 4.77 -23.11 -2.27
N LEU A 89 4.05 -22.79 -1.19
CA LEU A 89 3.39 -21.51 -1.00
C LEU A 89 4.24 -20.62 -0.11
N SER A 90 4.70 -19.50 -0.66
CA SER A 90 5.38 -18.48 0.14
C SER A 90 4.39 -17.74 1.04
N ASN A 91 4.83 -17.26 2.20
CA ASN A 91 4.00 -16.45 3.10
C ASN A 91 3.44 -15.20 2.39
N GLY A 92 4.20 -14.58 1.48
CA GLY A 92 3.71 -13.43 0.71
C GLY A 92 2.59 -13.79 -0.27
N ALA A 93 2.66 -14.97 -0.90
CA ALA A 93 1.60 -15.46 -1.77
C ALA A 93 0.32 -15.79 -0.98
N LEU A 94 0.47 -16.40 0.21
CA LEU A 94 -0.63 -16.65 1.13
C LEU A 94 -1.27 -15.35 1.61
N ALA A 95 -0.48 -14.39 2.11
CA ALA A 95 -0.95 -13.10 2.59
C ALA A 95 -1.76 -12.35 1.52
N SER A 96 -1.21 -12.24 0.31
CA SER A 96 -1.87 -11.55 -0.80
C SER A 96 -3.18 -12.23 -1.21
N ALA A 97 -3.22 -13.57 -1.22
CA ALA A 97 -4.43 -14.30 -1.56
C ALA A 97 -5.50 -14.15 -0.48
N ILE A 98 -5.11 -14.27 0.80
CA ILE A 98 -6.01 -14.08 1.95
C ILE A 98 -6.61 -12.67 1.93
N GLU A 99 -5.78 -11.64 1.76
CA GLU A 99 -6.25 -10.25 1.72
C GLU A 99 -7.23 -10.02 0.57
N GLN A 100 -6.93 -10.53 -0.63
CA GLN A 100 -7.83 -10.45 -1.77
C GLN A 100 -9.17 -11.16 -1.48
N THR A 101 -9.14 -12.38 -0.97
CA THR A 101 -10.35 -13.15 -0.70
C THR A 101 -11.20 -12.50 0.41
N LEU A 102 -10.58 -12.01 1.48
CA LEU A 102 -11.27 -11.29 2.56
C LEU A 102 -11.90 -9.99 2.06
N THR A 103 -11.20 -9.20 1.25
CA THR A 103 -11.75 -7.96 0.70
C THR A 103 -12.85 -8.21 -0.33
N GLU A 104 -12.87 -9.38 -0.98
CA GLU A 104 -13.89 -9.69 -1.98
C GLU A 104 -15.19 -10.25 -1.38
N HIS A 105 -15.08 -11.03 -0.30
CA HIS A 105 -16.17 -11.83 0.27
C HIS A 105 -16.52 -11.48 1.72
N GLY A 106 -15.67 -10.73 2.43
CA GLY A 106 -15.81 -10.44 3.85
C GLY A 106 -15.21 -11.53 4.75
N PRO A 107 -15.65 -11.62 6.01
CA PRO A 107 -15.17 -12.63 6.96
C PRO A 107 -15.57 -14.06 6.56
N LEU A 108 -14.59 -14.97 6.55
CA LEU A 108 -14.72 -16.32 6.00
C LEU A 108 -14.15 -17.40 6.94
N GLN A 109 -14.59 -18.64 6.78
CA GLN A 109 -14.02 -19.79 7.47
C GLN A 109 -12.78 -20.31 6.74
N THR A 110 -11.93 -21.07 7.42
CA THR A 110 -10.68 -21.61 6.82
C THR A 110 -10.94 -22.46 5.58
N GLU A 111 -12.04 -23.23 5.58
CA GLU A 111 -12.45 -24.09 4.45
C GLU A 111 -12.76 -23.29 3.18
N ASP A 112 -13.37 -22.10 3.34
CA ASP A 112 -13.73 -21.23 2.23
C ASP A 112 -12.48 -20.70 1.51
N PHE A 113 -11.37 -20.46 2.22
CA PHE A 113 -10.12 -19.98 1.62
C PHE A 113 -9.52 -21.00 0.66
N VAL A 114 -9.57 -22.29 0.98
CA VAL A 114 -9.07 -23.35 0.09
C VAL A 114 -9.85 -23.34 -1.23
N THR A 115 -11.16 -23.13 -1.15
CA THR A 115 -12.05 -23.13 -2.32
C THR A 115 -11.93 -21.85 -3.15
N LEU A 116 -11.80 -20.70 -2.50
CA LEU A 116 -11.84 -19.39 -3.16
C LEU A 116 -10.48 -18.89 -3.64
N THR A 117 -9.38 -19.22 -2.96
CA THR A 117 -8.04 -18.74 -3.35
C THR A 117 -7.48 -19.48 -4.55
N GLY A 118 -7.90 -20.72 -4.80
CA GLY A 118 -7.42 -21.54 -5.92
C GLY A 118 -5.91 -21.85 -5.89
N LEU A 119 -5.25 -21.66 -4.74
CA LEU A 119 -3.81 -21.85 -4.61
C LEU A 119 -3.46 -23.35 -4.63
N SER A 120 -2.68 -23.76 -5.61
CA SER A 120 -2.17 -25.13 -5.73
C SER A 120 -1.27 -25.48 -4.53
N GLY A 121 -1.57 -26.58 -3.85
CA GLY A 121 -0.86 -26.99 -2.63
C GLY A 121 -1.34 -26.33 -1.33
N SER A 122 -2.40 -25.50 -1.40
CA SER A 122 -3.03 -24.97 -0.19
C SER A 122 -4.00 -26.00 0.40
N ASN A 123 -4.03 -26.06 1.73
CA ASN A 123 -4.99 -26.85 2.49
C ASN A 123 -5.40 -26.06 3.74
N GLU A 124 -6.41 -26.56 4.44
CA GLU A 124 -6.94 -25.90 5.63
C GLU A 124 -5.88 -25.73 6.73
N SER A 125 -4.94 -26.69 6.87
CA SER A 125 -3.89 -26.62 7.88
C SER A 125 -2.84 -25.56 7.57
N VAL A 126 -2.52 -25.31 6.30
CA VAL A 126 -1.63 -24.23 5.86
C VAL A 126 -2.23 -22.87 6.20
N PHE A 127 -3.53 -22.65 5.90
CA PHE A 127 -4.20 -21.40 6.25
C PHE A 127 -4.34 -21.24 7.76
N SER A 128 -4.76 -22.29 8.49
CA SER A 128 -4.85 -22.27 9.96
C SER A 128 -3.52 -21.90 10.60
N HIS A 129 -2.42 -22.54 10.14
CA HIS A 129 -1.07 -22.23 10.62
C HIS A 129 -0.66 -20.80 10.27
N PHE A 130 -0.97 -20.33 9.06
CA PHE A 130 -0.70 -18.95 8.65
C PHE A 130 -1.40 -17.94 9.57
N PHE A 131 -2.69 -18.11 9.84
CA PHE A 131 -3.42 -17.20 10.73
C PHE A 131 -2.90 -17.23 12.17
N LEU A 132 -2.60 -18.42 12.70
CA LEU A 132 -2.05 -18.57 14.06
C LEU A 132 -0.63 -17.98 14.19
N SER A 133 0.13 -17.91 13.09
CA SER A 133 1.46 -17.28 13.08
C SER A 133 1.43 -15.76 12.91
N HIS A 134 0.28 -15.17 12.54
CA HIS A 134 0.11 -13.74 12.32
C HIS A 134 -1.06 -13.16 13.14
N PRO A 135 -1.05 -13.31 14.49
CA PRO A 135 -2.15 -12.86 15.36
C PRO A 135 -2.31 -11.33 15.38
N ASP A 136 -1.27 -10.59 15.03
CA ASP A 136 -1.29 -9.13 14.96
C ASP A 136 -2.03 -8.61 13.71
N GLU A 137 -2.16 -9.44 12.67
CA GLU A 137 -2.76 -9.06 11.39
C GLU A 137 -4.16 -9.65 11.21
N TYR A 138 -4.42 -10.83 11.78
CA TYR A 138 -5.69 -11.54 11.63
C TYR A 138 -6.24 -11.99 12.98
N SER A 139 -7.56 -11.89 13.13
CA SER A 139 -8.28 -12.34 14.32
C SER A 139 -9.48 -13.20 13.92
N MET A 140 -9.77 -14.19 14.76
CA MET A 140 -10.92 -15.06 14.60
C MET A 140 -12.07 -14.57 15.48
N ASP A 141 -13.25 -14.42 14.89
CA ASP A 141 -14.47 -14.09 15.61
C ASP A 141 -15.12 -15.34 16.24
N LYS A 142 -16.15 -15.11 17.06
CA LYS A 142 -16.93 -16.15 17.76
C LYS A 142 -17.57 -17.19 16.82
N ASP A 143 -17.82 -16.81 15.57
CA ASP A 143 -18.40 -17.69 14.54
C ASP A 143 -17.35 -18.49 13.75
N ASN A 144 -16.11 -18.58 14.24
CA ASN A 144 -14.96 -19.20 13.56
C ASN A 144 -14.65 -18.58 12.18
N ARG A 145 -14.91 -17.29 12.03
CA ARG A 145 -14.60 -16.53 10.80
C ARG A 145 -13.37 -15.66 11.02
N TRP A 146 -12.45 -15.71 10.07
CA TRP A 146 -11.25 -14.89 10.06
C TRP A 146 -11.53 -13.51 9.47
N TRP A 147 -10.99 -12.48 10.11
CA TRP A 147 -11.00 -11.10 9.64
C TRP A 147 -9.69 -10.39 10.03
N PHE A 148 -9.45 -9.20 9.49
CA PHE A 148 -8.31 -8.37 9.88
C PHE A 148 -8.38 -8.02 11.37
N ALA A 149 -7.25 -8.13 12.07
CA ALA A 149 -7.16 -7.84 13.50
C ALA A 149 -7.40 -6.34 13.76
N ASN A 150 -8.06 -6.03 14.88
CA ASN A 150 -8.41 -4.67 15.29
C ASN A 150 -9.30 -3.90 14.31
N GLN A 151 -9.94 -4.60 13.36
CA GLN A 151 -10.85 -3.98 12.39
C GLN A 151 -12.28 -4.43 12.61
N PRO A 152 -13.26 -3.52 12.53
CA PRO A 152 -14.66 -3.91 12.54
C PRO A 152 -14.99 -4.75 11.30
N GLN A 153 -15.94 -5.68 11.47
CA GLN A 153 -16.42 -6.49 10.36
C GLN A 153 -17.19 -5.64 9.34
N PRO A 154 -17.02 -5.90 8.03
CA PRO A 154 -17.67 -5.13 6.99
C PRO A 154 -19.15 -5.49 6.95
N ILE A 155 -19.99 -4.47 6.83
CA ILE A 155 -21.45 -4.63 6.74
C ILE A 155 -21.87 -4.35 5.29
N ARG A 156 -22.78 -5.17 4.77
CA ARG A 156 -23.40 -4.90 3.48
C ARG A 156 -24.31 -3.69 3.60
N GLN A 157 -23.88 -2.57 3.01
CA GLN A 157 -24.62 -1.32 3.04
C GLN A 157 -24.57 -0.66 1.67
N GLN A 158 -25.69 -0.03 1.31
CA GLN A 158 -25.78 0.77 0.09
C GLN A 158 -25.65 2.25 0.47
N PHE A 159 -24.79 2.96 -0.26
CA PHE A 159 -24.57 4.39 -0.11
C PHE A 159 -24.92 5.12 -1.41
N GLU A 160 -25.40 6.35 -1.29
CA GLU A 160 -25.68 7.21 -2.46
C GLU A 160 -24.39 7.47 -3.25
N ASN A 161 -23.30 7.79 -2.55
CA ASN A 161 -22.01 8.07 -3.17
C ASN A 161 -20.85 7.61 -2.29
N VAL A 162 -19.66 7.55 -2.91
CA VAL A 162 -18.42 7.11 -2.25
C VAL A 162 -18.03 8.05 -1.10
N VAL A 163 -18.31 9.35 -1.19
CA VAL A 163 -17.94 10.33 -0.15
C VAL A 163 -18.71 10.06 1.13
N VAL A 164 -20.03 9.84 1.05
CA VAL A 164 -20.88 9.50 2.20
C VAL A 164 -20.42 8.18 2.83
N ALA A 165 -20.06 7.20 2.01
CA ALA A 165 -19.51 5.93 2.50
C ALA A 165 -18.20 6.12 3.28
N ILE A 166 -17.28 6.95 2.77
CA ILE A 166 -16.00 7.26 3.44
C ILE A 166 -16.24 8.01 4.75
N VAL A 167 -17.12 9.00 4.77
CA VAL A 167 -17.46 9.74 6.00
C VAL A 167 -18.03 8.79 7.05
N HIS A 168 -18.95 7.90 6.66
CA HIS A 168 -19.50 6.88 7.54
C HIS A 168 -18.41 5.93 8.09
N ALA A 169 -17.49 5.48 7.22
CA ALA A 169 -16.37 4.63 7.62
C ALA A 169 -15.44 5.33 8.63
N LEU A 170 -15.05 6.58 8.37
CA LEU A 170 -14.19 7.35 9.27
C LEU A 170 -14.86 7.59 10.63
N HIS A 171 -16.18 7.81 10.68
CA HIS A 171 -16.89 7.88 11.96
C HIS A 171 -16.85 6.57 12.73
N ALA A 172 -16.99 5.43 12.05
CA ALA A 172 -16.96 4.11 12.68
C ALA A 172 -15.55 3.71 13.16
N LEU A 173 -14.50 4.12 12.43
CA LEU A 173 -13.10 3.74 12.70
C LEU A 173 -12.35 4.69 13.65
N GLY A 174 -13.00 5.74 14.18
CA GLY A 174 -12.39 6.65 15.15
C GLY A 174 -11.70 7.88 14.53
N GLN A 175 -12.23 8.38 13.42
CA GLN A 175 -11.85 9.61 12.70
C GLN A 175 -10.47 9.64 12.03
N GLU A 176 -9.53 8.78 12.41
CA GLU A 176 -8.23 8.66 11.75
C GLU A 176 -8.05 7.26 11.19
N SER A 177 -7.97 7.12 9.87
CA SER A 177 -7.82 5.80 9.26
C SER A 177 -7.03 5.86 7.96
N SER A 178 -6.37 4.75 7.64
CA SER A 178 -5.70 4.56 6.38
C SER A 178 -6.65 4.18 5.26
N ILE A 179 -6.18 4.32 4.02
CA ILE A 179 -6.97 3.91 2.84
C ILE A 179 -7.33 2.42 2.90
N GLU A 180 -6.44 1.56 3.41
CA GLU A 180 -6.71 0.12 3.51
C GLU A 180 -7.80 -0.16 4.54
N GLU A 181 -7.73 0.45 5.72
CA GLU A 181 -8.73 0.24 6.78
C GLU A 181 -10.12 0.68 6.34
N ILE A 182 -10.20 1.83 5.65
CA ILE A 182 -11.46 2.32 5.05
C ILE A 182 -11.95 1.34 3.98
N HIS A 183 -11.04 0.80 3.16
CA HIS A 183 -11.38 -0.16 2.12
C HIS A 183 -11.88 -1.49 2.71
N TRP A 184 -11.23 -2.01 3.74
CA TRP A 184 -11.65 -3.21 4.45
C TRP A 184 -13.03 -3.05 5.06
N TYR A 185 -13.31 -1.91 5.69
CA TYR A 185 -14.63 -1.64 6.26
C TYR A 185 -15.74 -1.55 5.20
N LEU A 186 -15.44 -0.95 4.05
CA LEU A 186 -16.39 -0.73 2.96
C LEU A 186 -16.39 -1.82 1.89
N CYS A 187 -15.67 -2.93 2.09
CA CYS A 187 -15.42 -3.90 1.03
C CYS A 187 -16.71 -4.58 0.51
N LEU A 188 -17.71 -4.72 1.38
CA LEU A 188 -19.04 -5.25 1.07
C LEU A 188 -20.07 -4.17 0.70
N ALA A 189 -19.69 -2.90 0.74
CA ALA A 189 -20.57 -1.78 0.47
C ALA A 189 -20.69 -1.48 -1.03
N THR A 190 -21.86 -1.01 -1.43
CA THR A 190 -22.17 -0.65 -2.82
C THR A 190 -22.62 0.80 -2.93
N THR A 191 -22.37 1.41 -4.09
CA THR A 191 -22.94 2.71 -4.47
C THR A 191 -24.12 2.54 -5.42
N ASP A 192 -24.76 3.66 -5.75
CA ASP A 192 -25.78 3.75 -6.81
C ASP A 192 -25.42 2.91 -8.05
N GLY A 193 -26.34 2.01 -8.41
CA GLY A 193 -26.16 1.02 -9.46
C GLY A 193 -25.39 -0.25 -9.05
N ASN A 194 -25.40 -0.62 -7.76
CA ASN A 194 -24.76 -1.83 -7.21
C ASN A 194 -23.25 -1.95 -7.49
N LYS A 195 -22.58 -0.82 -7.68
CA LYS A 195 -21.13 -0.81 -7.96
C LYS A 195 -20.36 -0.92 -6.65
N ARG A 196 -19.44 -1.89 -6.55
CA ARG A 196 -18.52 -1.99 -5.41
C ARG A 196 -17.63 -0.75 -5.28
N ILE A 197 -17.35 -0.39 -4.04
CA ILE A 197 -16.41 0.68 -3.69
C ILE A 197 -15.02 0.07 -3.69
N SER A 198 -14.19 0.45 -4.67
CA SER A 198 -12.81 -0.03 -4.74
C SER A 198 -11.85 0.90 -4.00
N ARG A 199 -10.72 0.35 -3.54
CA ARG A 199 -9.59 1.10 -3.00
C ARG A 199 -9.20 2.33 -3.82
N ARG A 200 -9.17 2.20 -5.16
CA ARG A 200 -8.84 3.30 -6.09
C ARG A 200 -9.87 4.45 -6.04
N LYS A 201 -11.16 4.12 -5.89
CA LYS A 201 -12.21 5.16 -5.73
C LYS A 201 -12.05 5.89 -4.40
N ILE A 202 -11.76 5.16 -3.33
CA ILE A 202 -11.52 5.75 -2.00
C ILE A 202 -10.34 6.72 -2.04
N SER A 203 -9.19 6.26 -2.54
CA SER A 203 -8.00 7.10 -2.69
C SER A 203 -8.28 8.36 -3.52
N ARG A 204 -9.01 8.23 -4.64
CA ARG A 204 -9.33 9.37 -5.51
C ARG A 204 -10.18 10.41 -4.80
N GLU A 205 -11.21 10.00 -4.06
CA GLU A 205 -12.09 10.95 -3.37
C GLU A 205 -11.40 11.62 -2.17
N LEU A 206 -10.60 10.87 -1.40
CA LEU A 206 -9.81 11.43 -0.29
C LEU A 206 -8.82 12.50 -0.75
N SER A 207 -8.14 12.29 -1.88
CA SER A 207 -7.18 13.28 -2.41
C SER A 207 -7.85 14.48 -3.08
N ARG A 208 -9.07 14.33 -3.60
CA ARG A 208 -9.78 15.39 -4.32
C ARG A 208 -10.56 16.33 -3.41
N ARG A 209 -11.10 15.80 -2.31
CA ARG A 209 -11.99 16.53 -1.39
C ARG A 209 -11.23 17.03 -0.17
N THR A 210 -10.23 17.89 -0.40
CA THR A 210 -9.43 18.53 0.66
C THR A 210 -10.22 19.52 1.51
N ASP A 211 -11.46 19.81 1.12
CA ASP A 211 -12.47 20.56 1.87
C ASP A 211 -13.15 19.72 2.97
N LEU A 212 -13.16 18.39 2.83
CA LEU A 212 -13.78 17.47 3.78
C LEU A 212 -12.78 16.55 4.49
N PHE A 213 -11.68 16.20 3.82
CA PHE A 213 -10.68 15.27 4.33
C PHE A 213 -9.33 15.94 4.49
N GLN A 214 -8.69 15.70 5.63
CA GLN A 214 -7.33 16.14 5.94
C GLN A 214 -6.38 14.95 5.87
N HIS A 215 -5.26 15.12 5.17
CA HIS A 215 -4.16 14.17 5.21
C HIS A 215 -3.27 14.46 6.43
N ILE A 216 -3.20 13.53 7.38
CA ILE A 216 -2.47 13.73 8.64
C ILE A 216 -1.03 13.23 8.52
N SER A 217 -0.86 11.99 8.07
CA SER A 217 0.43 11.30 8.00
C SER A 217 0.41 10.28 6.86
N ARG A 218 1.52 9.58 6.61
CA ARG A 218 1.66 8.59 5.52
C ARG A 218 0.39 7.72 5.38
N ALA A 219 -0.40 8.01 4.34
CA ALA A 219 -1.62 7.31 3.98
C ALA A 219 -2.76 7.32 5.03
N LYS A 220 -2.72 8.18 6.05
CA LYS A 220 -3.80 8.37 7.04
C LYS A 220 -4.57 9.65 6.77
N TYR A 221 -5.90 9.55 6.85
CA TYR A 221 -6.84 10.64 6.60
C TYR A 221 -7.78 10.80 7.77
N SER A 222 -8.22 12.04 8.01
CA SER A 222 -9.31 12.36 8.93
C SER A 222 -10.33 13.29 8.32
N LEU A 223 -11.49 13.38 8.98
CA LEU A 223 -12.49 14.39 8.66
C LEU A 223 -12.03 15.74 9.17
N LEU A 224 -12.11 16.76 8.33
CA LEU A 224 -12.01 18.14 8.79
C LEU A 224 -13.20 18.40 9.71
N GLN A 225 -12.93 18.63 11.00
CA GLN A 225 -13.96 19.15 11.88
C GLN A 225 -14.40 20.49 11.27
N PRO A 226 -15.70 20.71 11.02
CA PRO A 226 -16.14 22.07 10.74
C PRO A 226 -15.67 22.89 11.93
N GLN A 227 -14.85 23.91 11.68
CA GLN A 227 -14.54 24.90 12.70
C GLN A 227 -15.89 25.37 13.23
N GLN A 228 -16.31 24.85 14.39
CA GLN A 228 -17.34 25.49 15.16
C GLN A 228 -16.82 26.90 15.32
N ASN A 229 -17.55 27.87 14.78
CA ASN A 229 -17.33 29.28 15.04
C ASN A 229 -16.99 29.39 16.53
N GLN A 230 -15.71 29.60 16.83
CA GLN A 230 -15.28 30.13 18.10
C GLN A 230 -15.72 31.59 18.08
N PHE A 231 -17.04 31.81 18.18
CA PHE A 231 -17.51 33.05 18.77
C PHE A 231 -16.89 33.04 20.17
N PRO A 232 -16.09 34.05 20.55
CA PRO A 232 -15.63 34.14 21.92
C PRO A 232 -16.89 34.17 22.79
N ARG A 233 -17.06 33.15 23.63
CA ARG A 233 -18.07 33.18 24.70
C ARG A 233 -17.78 34.47 25.47
N LYS A 234 -18.61 35.51 25.27
CA LYS A 234 -18.67 36.63 26.21
C LYS A 234 -19.00 36.00 27.56
N VAL A 235 -17.99 35.94 28.42
CA VAL A 235 -18.16 35.72 29.85
C VAL A 235 -19.11 36.83 30.30
N ILE A 236 -20.34 36.48 30.63
CA ILE A 236 -21.27 37.38 31.30
C ILE A 236 -20.74 37.45 32.74
N PRO A 237 -20.22 38.60 33.22
CA PRO A 237 -19.91 38.75 34.63
C PRO A 237 -21.21 38.84 35.42
N GLU A 238 -21.30 38.12 36.52
CA GLU A 238 -22.40 38.24 37.48
C GLU A 238 -22.53 39.69 38.00
N PRO A 239 -23.76 40.15 38.32
CA PRO A 239 -24.00 41.53 38.67
C PRO A 239 -23.49 41.85 40.08
N ILE A 240 -22.46 42.69 40.16
CA ILE A 240 -22.08 43.38 41.40
C ILE A 240 -23.07 44.51 41.65
N ILE A 241 -23.63 44.48 42.85
CA ILE A 241 -24.56 45.42 43.45
C ILE A 241 -24.01 46.86 43.43
N SER A 242 -24.76 47.71 42.71
CA SER A 242 -24.97 49.17 42.86
C SER A 242 -23.91 50.04 43.55
N LYS A 243 -23.44 51.05 42.79
CA LYS A 243 -23.32 52.45 43.26
C LYS A 243 -23.33 53.45 42.09
N VAL A 244 -24.40 54.24 42.08
CA VAL A 244 -24.68 55.57 41.50
C VAL A 244 -23.48 56.38 40.97
N PHE A 245 -23.49 56.83 39.71
CA PHE A 245 -23.31 58.24 39.29
C PHE A 245 -23.52 58.48 37.76
N GLU A 246 -24.35 59.48 37.46
CA GLU A 246 -24.56 60.39 36.30
C GLU A 246 -24.36 60.02 34.79
N PRO A 247 -25.12 60.67 33.86
CA PRO A 247 -25.13 60.33 32.44
C PRO A 247 -24.38 61.31 31.49
N ALA A 248 -24.08 60.77 30.30
CA ALA A 248 -23.87 61.40 28.97
C ALA A 248 -22.42 61.75 28.53
N PRO A 249 -22.12 61.94 27.22
CA PRO A 249 -22.74 61.41 25.99
C PRO A 249 -21.74 60.83 24.95
N LEU A 250 -22.31 60.30 23.86
CA LEU A 250 -21.72 59.85 22.59
C LEU A 250 -20.55 60.70 22.06
N THR A 251 -19.47 60.04 21.64
CA THR A 251 -18.77 60.16 20.33
C THR A 251 -17.34 59.59 20.47
N MET A 252 -16.95 58.68 19.57
CA MET A 252 -15.67 58.74 18.84
C MET A 252 -15.44 57.44 18.07
N ASP A 253 -15.21 57.64 16.77
CA ASP A 253 -14.72 56.67 15.81
C ASP A 253 -13.40 56.04 16.27
N PHE A 254 -13.30 54.72 16.19
CA PHE A 254 -12.02 54.02 16.23
C PHE A 254 -11.79 53.31 14.90
N GLN A 255 -11.01 53.99 14.08
CA GLN A 255 -10.32 53.53 12.89
C GLN A 255 -9.39 52.36 13.29
N TYR A 256 -9.62 51.16 12.75
CA TYR A 256 -8.71 50.02 12.90
C TYR A 256 -7.78 49.97 11.69
N ASP A 257 -6.49 50.24 11.94
CA ASP A 257 -5.41 49.97 11.00
C ASP A 257 -5.21 48.45 10.88
N PHE A 258 -5.31 47.94 9.66
CA PHE A 258 -4.88 46.59 9.33
C PHE A 258 -3.35 46.56 9.17
N PRO A 259 -2.60 45.71 9.89
CA PRO A 259 -1.23 45.43 9.51
C PRO A 259 -1.24 44.64 8.18
N GLN A 260 -0.61 45.21 7.16
CA GLN A 260 -0.33 44.51 5.90
C GLN A 260 0.60 43.33 6.19
N CYS A 261 0.12 42.11 5.97
CA CYS A 261 0.97 40.93 5.95
C CYS A 261 1.92 41.03 4.75
N GLU A 262 3.22 41.14 5.03
CA GLU A 262 4.27 40.97 4.04
C GLU A 262 4.25 39.52 3.53
N THR A 263 4.01 39.34 2.23
CA THR A 263 4.18 38.05 1.55
C THR A 263 5.66 37.70 1.46
N PRO A 264 6.10 36.51 1.91
CA PRO A 264 7.48 36.07 1.72
C PRO A 264 7.77 35.87 0.22
N PRO A 265 9.02 36.12 -0.23
CA PRO A 265 9.38 36.06 -1.64
C PRO A 265 9.27 34.64 -2.20
N CYS A 266 8.69 34.52 -3.39
CA CYS A 266 8.64 33.29 -4.15
C CYS A 266 10.06 32.84 -4.52
N VAL A 267 10.57 31.83 -3.84
CA VAL A 267 11.74 31.09 -4.33
C VAL A 267 11.26 30.17 -5.45
N ASN A 268 11.29 30.70 -6.67
CA ASN A 268 11.24 29.92 -7.90
C ASN A 268 12.53 29.08 -7.96
N ASN A 269 12.41 27.79 -7.66
CA ASN A 269 13.16 26.69 -8.30
C ASN A 269 12.85 25.38 -7.56
N ASP A 270 11.65 24.85 -7.77
CA ASP A 270 11.42 23.40 -7.72
C ASP A 270 10.38 23.10 -8.79
N ILE A 271 10.88 22.89 -10.00
CA ILE A 271 10.12 22.36 -11.13
C ILE A 271 9.74 20.94 -10.74
N PHE A 272 8.51 20.79 -10.25
CA PHE A 272 7.90 19.49 -10.07
C PHE A 272 7.58 18.93 -11.46
N ASP A 273 8.48 18.10 -12.01
CA ASP A 273 8.23 17.39 -13.25
C ASP A 273 7.29 16.20 -12.99
N ALA A 274 6.05 16.34 -13.43
CA ALA A 274 5.01 15.32 -13.28
C ALA A 274 5.31 14.03 -14.06
N ASN A 275 6.34 14.00 -14.93
CA ASN A 275 6.71 12.83 -15.71
C ASN A 275 7.64 11.85 -14.97
N ASP A 276 8.32 12.28 -13.91
CA ASP A 276 9.24 11.39 -13.16
C ASP A 276 8.54 10.47 -12.15
N PHE A 277 7.26 10.73 -11.82
CA PHE A 277 6.50 9.88 -10.88
C PHE A 277 5.69 8.76 -11.57
N PHE A 278 5.44 8.84 -12.89
CA PHE A 278 4.67 7.85 -13.65
C PHE A 278 5.47 7.07 -14.70
N GLY A 279 6.81 7.11 -14.63
CA GLY A 279 7.73 6.36 -15.51
C GLY A 279 7.79 4.84 -15.26
N LEU A 280 6.66 4.15 -15.23
CA LEU A 280 6.55 2.72 -15.52
C LEU A 280 5.50 2.53 -16.62
N SER A 281 5.87 2.96 -17.82
CA SER A 281 5.14 2.64 -19.05
C SER A 281 5.29 1.14 -19.34
N PHE A 282 4.23 0.37 -19.09
CA PHE A 282 4.01 -0.90 -19.78
C PHE A 282 3.47 -0.59 -21.17
N SER A 283 4.35 -0.55 -22.17
CA SER A 283 3.95 -0.67 -23.56
C SER A 283 3.88 -2.16 -23.92
N CYS A 284 2.67 -2.73 -23.90
CA CYS A 284 2.36 -3.95 -24.64
C CYS A 284 1.38 -3.55 -25.76
N ASN A 285 1.91 -3.39 -26.98
CA ASN A 285 1.08 -3.50 -28.18
C ASN A 285 0.88 -4.99 -28.44
N PHE A 286 -0.38 -5.42 -28.56
CA PHE A 286 -0.75 -6.66 -29.22
C PHE A 286 -1.11 -6.32 -30.65
N ASP A 287 -0.38 -6.91 -31.60
CA ASP A 287 -0.97 -7.39 -32.85
C ASP A 287 -1.60 -8.76 -32.57
#